data_AF-A0A2V9HEJ8-F1
#
_entry.id   AF-A0A2V9HEJ8-F1
#
_cell.length_a   1.000
_cell.length_b   1.000
_cell.length_c   1.000
_cell.angle_alpha   90.00
_cell.angle_beta   90.00
_cell.angle_gamma   90.00
#
_symmetry.space_group_name_H-M   'P 1'
#
loop_
_entity.id
_entity.type
_entity.pdbx_description
1 polymer ?
#
loop_
_entity_poly.entity_id
_entity_poly.type
_entity_poly.pdbx_seq_one_letter_code
_entity_poly.pdbx_strand_id
1 'polypeptide(L)'
;MAKRSLAEQLDEVLQAMLVSLRPRPEEAPDRNLAALMRVAQELRELPREEFRATLKSDLQRRAIMSEGAAAPPARTGKAQAGAVHYQRPGLTSITPYIIVRPAAQFIEFLKTAFEGVERMRMPAPDSSIMHAEVAVGNGAIEVSDGNEQYPTAPAAVHLYVDDPDAAYARTLQAGATSFYAPTDDHPSGDRWGAVKDPFGNHWYIAKPRGWTPRPEGLRSVQPYLHLREAHKMIPFLEAAFGAEAMGVHKSSEGAVLHATIRIGNATLEIDEAHGEFQPMPCHLHVYVPDRDAVYAQALRAGATSIETPQDKPYGDRAAGVKDAWGNSWFIATHLGR
;
A
#
# COMPACT_ATOMS: atom_id res chain seq x y z
N MET A 1 -21.03 24.77 -46.01
CA MET A 1 -21.26 24.07 -44.73
C MET A 1 -19.97 23.36 -44.35
N ALA A 2 -19.41 23.65 -43.18
CA ALA A 2 -18.19 22.97 -42.72
C ALA A 2 -18.51 21.47 -42.49
N LYS A 3 -17.65 20.59 -42.99
CA LYS A 3 -17.75 19.15 -42.71
C LYS A 3 -17.48 18.94 -41.22
N ARG A 4 -18.45 18.34 -40.51
CA ARG A 4 -18.31 17.97 -39.08
C ARG A 4 -17.12 17.04 -38.90
N SER A 5 -16.42 17.16 -37.77
CA SER A 5 -15.26 16.32 -37.46
C SER A 5 -15.67 14.86 -37.23
N LEU A 6 -14.74 13.93 -37.40
CA LEU A 6 -14.96 12.50 -37.18
C LEU A 6 -15.37 12.19 -35.73
N ALA A 7 -14.87 12.99 -34.77
CA ALA A 7 -15.15 12.84 -33.36
C ALA A 7 -16.61 13.21 -33.02
N GLU A 8 -17.11 14.30 -33.59
CA GLU A 8 -18.51 14.73 -33.41
C GLU A 8 -19.50 13.73 -34.01
N GLN A 9 -19.15 13.13 -35.15
CA GLN A 9 -19.96 12.09 -35.79
C GLN A 9 -19.99 10.78 -34.98
N LEU A 10 -18.88 10.43 -34.33
CA LEU A 10 -18.79 9.25 -33.46
C LEU A 10 -19.62 9.44 -32.18
N ASP A 11 -19.59 10.62 -31.59
CA ASP A 11 -20.29 10.92 -30.32
C ASP A 11 -21.82 10.92 -30.51
N GLU A 12 -22.33 11.47 -31.61
CA GLU A 12 -23.76 11.41 -31.99
C GLU A 12 -24.24 9.95 -32.16
N VAL A 13 -23.44 9.09 -32.78
CA VAL A 13 -23.78 7.66 -32.99
C VAL A 13 -23.76 6.90 -31.67
N LEU A 14 -22.79 7.16 -30.80
CA LEU A 14 -22.71 6.53 -29.47
C LEU A 14 -23.90 6.95 -28.59
N GLN A 15 -24.28 8.23 -28.59
CA GLN A 15 -25.46 8.72 -27.88
C GLN A 15 -26.76 8.08 -28.43
N ALA A 16 -26.90 7.97 -29.76
CA ALA A 16 -28.04 7.29 -30.37
C ALA A 16 -28.10 5.78 -30.00
N MET A 17 -26.95 5.11 -29.87
CA MET A 17 -26.87 3.71 -29.45
C MET A 17 -27.19 3.48 -27.97
N LEU A 18 -26.97 4.48 -27.12
CA LEU A 18 -27.27 4.44 -25.68
C LEU A 18 -28.75 4.70 -25.39
N VAL A 19 -29.44 5.46 -26.25
CA VAL A 19 -30.82 5.92 -26.00
C VAL A 19 -31.90 5.05 -26.70
N SER A 20 -31.57 4.15 -27.64
CA SER A 20 -32.58 3.32 -28.34
C SER A 20 -32.15 1.89 -28.64
N LEU A 21 -33.05 0.94 -28.35
CA LEU A 21 -32.91 -0.49 -28.68
C LEU A 21 -33.00 -0.69 -30.21
N ARG A 22 -31.83 -0.76 -30.85
CA ARG A 22 -31.49 -1.11 -32.26
C ARG A 22 -31.22 0.08 -33.20
N PRO A 23 -30.02 0.18 -33.81
CA PRO A 23 -29.79 1.07 -34.95
C PRO A 23 -30.27 0.43 -36.26
N ARG A 24 -30.87 1.23 -37.16
CA ARG A 24 -31.07 0.86 -38.58
C ARG A 24 -29.72 0.96 -39.31
N PRO A 25 -29.33 -0.02 -40.13
CA PRO A 25 -28.07 0.01 -40.85
C PRO A 25 -28.28 0.59 -42.25
N GLU A 26 -28.30 1.92 -42.39
CA GLU A 26 -28.15 2.52 -43.71
C GLU A 26 -27.14 3.69 -43.64
N GLU A 27 -26.00 3.43 -44.31
CA GLU A 27 -24.99 4.37 -44.80
C GLU A 27 -24.01 5.02 -43.80
N ALA A 28 -22.99 4.25 -43.38
CA ALA A 28 -21.73 4.81 -42.90
C ALA A 28 -20.73 4.89 -44.08
N PRO A 29 -20.30 6.09 -44.53
CA PRO A 29 -19.51 6.25 -45.75
C PRO A 29 -17.98 6.11 -45.55
N ASP A 30 -17.50 5.65 -44.40
CA ASP A 30 -16.06 5.66 -44.09
C ASP A 30 -15.58 4.36 -43.41
N ARG A 31 -14.58 3.71 -44.00
CA ARG A 31 -13.96 2.46 -43.51
C ARG A 31 -13.36 2.61 -42.10
N ASN A 32 -12.94 3.81 -41.73
CA ASN A 32 -12.38 4.07 -40.40
C ASN A 32 -13.45 4.04 -39.29
N LEU A 33 -14.69 4.40 -39.62
CA LEU A 33 -15.80 4.38 -38.65
C LEU A 33 -16.25 2.94 -38.35
N ALA A 34 -16.21 2.04 -39.34
CA ALA A 34 -16.55 0.63 -39.15
C ALA A 34 -15.61 -0.12 -38.19
N ALA A 35 -14.33 0.25 -38.15
CA ALA A 35 -13.36 -0.32 -37.21
C ALA A 35 -13.63 0.13 -35.76
N LEU A 36 -13.93 1.41 -35.57
CA LEU A 36 -14.31 1.95 -34.25
C LEU A 36 -15.66 1.39 -33.77
N MET A 37 -16.60 1.14 -34.68
CA MET A 37 -17.88 0.49 -34.36
C MET A 37 -17.69 -0.94 -33.83
N ARG A 38 -16.73 -1.72 -34.36
CA ARG A 38 -16.42 -3.06 -33.81
C ARG A 38 -15.89 -2.99 -32.38
N VAL A 39 -14.96 -2.07 -32.11
CA VAL A 39 -14.39 -1.87 -30.78
C VAL A 39 -15.48 -1.42 -29.78
N ALA A 40 -16.36 -0.49 -30.18
CA ALA A 40 -17.48 -0.07 -29.34
C ALA A 40 -18.49 -1.21 -29.07
N GLN A 41 -18.68 -2.12 -30.03
CA GLN A 41 -19.53 -3.30 -29.89
C GLN A 41 -18.91 -4.35 -28.96
N GLU A 42 -17.58 -4.54 -29.02
CA GLU A 42 -16.82 -5.41 -28.11
C GLU A 42 -16.80 -4.88 -26.66
N LEU A 43 -16.74 -3.56 -26.48
CA LEU A 43 -16.75 -2.92 -25.16
C LEU A 43 -18.13 -2.87 -24.50
N ARG A 44 -19.22 -2.90 -25.29
CA ARG A 44 -20.61 -2.93 -24.78
C ARG A 44 -20.91 -4.18 -23.94
N GLU A 45 -20.21 -5.27 -24.20
CA GLU A 45 -20.43 -6.59 -23.62
C GLU A 45 -19.46 -6.90 -22.46
N LEU A 46 -18.79 -5.91 -21.86
CA LEU A 46 -18.05 -6.12 -20.61
C LEU A 46 -18.86 -5.66 -19.38
N PRO A 47 -18.89 -6.44 -18.29
CA PRO A 47 -18.40 -7.81 -18.19
C PRO A 47 -19.32 -8.80 -18.93
N ARG A 48 -18.71 -9.71 -19.69
CA ARG A 48 -19.32 -10.70 -20.62
C ARG A 48 -20.49 -11.45 -19.97
N GLU A 49 -21.52 -11.82 -20.74
CA GLU A 49 -22.65 -12.61 -20.23
C GLU A 49 -22.20 -13.87 -19.48
N GLU A 50 -21.14 -14.52 -19.94
CA GLU A 50 -20.53 -15.69 -19.29
C GLU A 50 -19.98 -15.36 -17.88
N PHE A 51 -19.37 -14.19 -17.70
CA PHE A 51 -18.91 -13.71 -16.40
C PHE A 51 -20.11 -13.42 -15.48
N ARG A 52 -21.16 -12.76 -16.00
CA ARG A 52 -22.37 -12.47 -15.24
C ARG A 52 -23.10 -13.75 -14.83
N ALA A 53 -23.17 -14.75 -15.71
CA ALA A 53 -23.75 -16.05 -15.46
C ALA A 53 -22.94 -16.83 -14.41
N THR A 54 -21.61 -16.82 -14.51
CA THR A 54 -20.71 -17.45 -13.54
C THR A 54 -20.85 -16.81 -12.16
N LEU A 55 -20.83 -15.48 -12.08
CA LEU A 55 -21.01 -14.74 -10.83
C LEU A 55 -22.40 -14.99 -10.21
N LYS A 56 -23.46 -15.01 -11.04
CA LYS A 56 -24.82 -15.30 -10.57
C LYS A 56 -24.97 -16.72 -10.03
N SER A 57 -24.39 -17.72 -10.72
CA SER A 57 -24.38 -19.12 -10.28
C SER A 57 -23.64 -19.28 -8.95
N ASP A 58 -22.51 -18.60 -8.79
CA ASP A 58 -21.71 -18.67 -7.56
C ASP A 58 -22.42 -17.99 -6.37
N LEU A 59 -23.09 -16.86 -6.59
CA LEU A 59 -23.92 -16.19 -5.58
C LEU A 59 -25.15 -17.01 -5.19
N GLN A 60 -25.83 -17.65 -6.16
CA GLN A 60 -26.98 -18.51 -5.90
C GLN A 60 -26.60 -19.78 -5.15
N ARG A 61 -25.45 -20.40 -5.48
CA ARG A 61 -24.92 -21.57 -4.75
C ARG A 61 -24.66 -21.22 -3.28
N ARG A 62 -24.08 -20.04 -3.01
CA ARG A 62 -23.82 -19.55 -1.64
C ARG A 62 -25.11 -19.23 -0.88
N ALA A 63 -26.13 -18.69 -1.54
CA ALA A 63 -27.44 -18.43 -0.94
C ALA A 63 -28.18 -19.73 -0.55
N ILE A 64 -28.16 -20.75 -1.42
CA ILE A 64 -28.81 -22.05 -1.15
C ILE A 64 -28.13 -22.80 0.00
N MET A 65 -26.79 -22.73 0.11
CA MET A 65 -26.06 -23.31 1.24
C MET A 65 -26.33 -22.59 2.57
N SER A 66 -26.81 -21.35 2.54
CA SER A 66 -27.16 -20.55 3.71
C SER A 66 -28.60 -20.79 4.22
N GLU A 67 -29.47 -21.41 3.43
CA GLU A 67 -30.91 -21.59 3.75
C GLU A 67 -31.28 -23.03 4.21
N GLY A 68 -30.35 -23.98 4.15
CA GLY A 68 -30.62 -25.42 4.38
C GLY A 68 -30.20 -26.02 5.74
N ALA A 69 -29.60 -25.26 6.66
CA ALA A 69 -29.12 -25.80 7.94
C ALA A 69 -30.00 -25.37 9.11
N ALA A 70 -30.96 -26.22 9.48
CA ALA A 70 -31.69 -26.11 10.75
C ALA A 70 -30.72 -26.32 11.95
N ALA A 71 -30.80 -25.42 12.93
CA ALA A 71 -29.98 -25.44 14.14
C ALA A 71 -30.47 -26.49 15.18
N PRO A 72 -29.57 -27.16 15.92
CA PRO A 72 -29.90 -27.77 17.21
C PRO A 72 -30.05 -26.70 18.32
N PRO A 73 -30.74 -27.00 19.44
CA PRO A 73 -31.20 -25.98 20.39
C PRO A 73 -30.08 -25.40 21.25
N ALA A 74 -30.35 -24.18 21.72
CA ALA A 74 -29.44 -23.23 22.33
C ALA A 74 -28.64 -23.74 23.54
N ARG A 75 -27.32 -23.49 23.51
CA ARG A 75 -26.59 -23.09 24.72
C ARG A 75 -26.41 -21.58 24.68
N THR A 76 -26.96 -20.93 25.69
CA THR A 76 -26.93 -19.50 25.94
C THR A 76 -25.50 -18.96 25.95
N GLY A 77 -25.18 -18.11 24.98
CA GLY A 77 -24.01 -17.25 24.95
C GLY A 77 -24.16 -16.26 23.82
N LYS A 78 -24.58 -15.02 24.13
CA LYS A 78 -24.60 -13.93 23.15
C LYS A 78 -23.18 -13.75 22.61
N ALA A 79 -22.97 -14.01 21.32
CA ALA A 79 -21.85 -13.45 20.58
C ALA A 79 -22.44 -12.57 19.47
N GLN A 80 -22.61 -11.30 19.80
CA GLN A 80 -22.59 -10.24 18.80
C GLN A 80 -21.25 -10.39 18.07
N ALA A 81 -21.25 -10.65 16.76
CA ALA A 81 -20.06 -10.49 15.94
C ALA A 81 -19.77 -8.99 15.82
N GLY A 82 -19.25 -8.39 16.89
CA GLY A 82 -18.51 -7.15 16.79
C GLY A 82 -17.24 -7.46 16.02
N ALA A 83 -16.97 -6.72 14.94
CA ALA A 83 -15.68 -6.79 14.28
C ALA A 83 -14.59 -6.51 15.34
N VAL A 84 -13.77 -7.53 15.64
CA VAL A 84 -12.56 -7.29 16.43
C VAL A 84 -11.71 -6.34 15.60
N HIS A 85 -11.46 -5.14 16.11
CA HIS A 85 -10.56 -4.20 15.48
C HIS A 85 -9.14 -4.80 15.57
N TYR A 86 -8.72 -5.50 14.52
CA TYR A 86 -7.48 -6.30 14.49
C TYR A 86 -6.21 -5.43 14.41
N GLN A 87 -6.36 -4.12 14.25
CA GLN A 87 -5.30 -3.13 14.30
C GLN A 87 -5.33 -2.43 15.67
N ARG A 88 -4.22 -1.86 16.14
CA ARG A 88 -4.31 -0.91 17.26
C ARG A 88 -4.81 0.45 16.74
N PRO A 89 -5.67 1.17 17.48
CA PRO A 89 -6.11 2.51 17.09
C PRO A 89 -4.93 3.44 16.82
N GLY A 90 -4.97 4.16 15.70
CA GLY A 90 -3.91 5.10 15.30
C GLY A 90 -2.81 4.49 14.42
N LEU A 91 -2.77 3.16 14.27
CA LEU A 91 -1.89 2.48 13.32
C LEU A 91 -2.66 2.06 12.05
N THR A 92 -1.90 1.70 11.02
CA THR A 92 -2.46 1.22 9.75
C THR A 92 -2.02 -0.23 9.50
N SER A 93 -2.44 -0.81 8.38
CA SER A 93 -2.04 -2.17 8.00
C SER A 93 -0.54 -2.32 7.79
N ILE A 94 0.19 -1.25 7.46
CA ILE A 94 1.64 -1.27 7.29
C ILE A 94 2.22 -0.05 8.00
N THR A 95 3.15 -0.26 8.92
CA THR A 95 3.88 0.81 9.61
C THR A 95 5.39 0.54 9.49
N PRO A 96 6.18 1.48 8.94
CA PRO A 96 7.63 1.35 8.97
C PRO A 96 8.13 1.32 10.41
N TYR A 97 9.00 0.36 10.70
CA TYR A 97 9.72 0.26 11.95
C TYR A 97 11.18 0.65 11.69
N ILE A 98 11.57 1.83 12.12
CA ILE A 98 12.90 2.40 11.90
C ILE A 98 13.75 2.17 13.14
N ILE A 99 14.80 1.36 13.00
CA ILE A 99 15.76 1.08 14.07
C ILE A 99 16.96 1.99 13.88
N VAL A 100 17.18 2.91 14.80
CA VAL A 100 18.18 3.98 14.69
C VAL A 100 18.91 4.15 16.00
N ARG A 101 19.99 4.92 16.03
CA ARG A 101 20.68 5.25 17.28
C ARG A 101 21.32 6.65 17.19
N PRO A 102 21.01 7.58 18.11
CA PRO A 102 20.03 7.48 19.20
C PRO A 102 18.59 7.73 18.74
N ALA A 103 17.65 6.83 19.07
CA ALA A 103 16.24 6.95 18.67
C ALA A 103 15.56 8.21 19.21
N ALA A 104 15.95 8.68 20.41
CA ALA A 104 15.43 9.92 20.97
C ALA A 104 15.71 11.13 20.06
N GLN A 105 16.88 11.20 19.42
CA GLN A 105 17.22 12.30 18.51
C GLN A 105 16.46 12.19 17.19
N PHE A 106 16.24 10.97 16.70
CA PHE A 106 15.42 10.75 15.51
C PHE A 106 13.96 11.15 15.74
N ILE A 107 13.40 10.89 16.92
CA ILE A 107 12.04 11.36 17.28
C ILE A 107 11.96 12.90 17.24
N GLU A 108 12.98 13.61 17.72
CA GLU A 108 13.03 15.08 17.63
C GLU A 108 13.18 15.57 16.18
N PHE A 109 13.91 14.84 15.34
CA PHE A 109 13.92 15.08 13.90
C PHE A 109 12.52 14.93 13.30
N LEU A 110 11.79 13.86 13.59
CA LEU A 110 10.42 13.66 13.08
C LEU A 110 9.47 14.78 13.53
N LYS A 111 9.56 15.22 14.79
CA LYS A 111 8.79 16.37 15.32
C LYS A 111 9.09 17.66 14.57
N THR A 112 10.37 17.94 14.33
CA THR A 112 10.82 19.20 13.73
C THR A 112 10.61 19.23 12.21
N ALA A 113 10.96 18.16 11.53
CA ALA A 113 10.91 18.07 10.06
C ALA A 113 9.48 17.86 9.55
N PHE A 114 8.74 16.96 10.20
CA PHE A 114 7.46 16.44 9.69
C PHE A 114 6.29 16.69 10.63
N GLU A 115 6.46 17.56 11.63
CA GLU A 115 5.42 17.89 12.60
C GLU A 115 4.89 16.64 13.33
N GLY A 116 5.78 15.65 13.50
CA GLY A 116 5.46 14.39 14.12
C GLY A 116 4.97 14.56 15.55
N VAL A 117 3.98 13.76 15.96
CA VAL A 117 3.44 13.75 17.32
C VAL A 117 3.77 12.41 17.95
N GLU A 118 4.67 12.42 18.92
CA GLU A 118 4.97 11.25 19.75
C GLU A 118 3.73 10.84 20.53
N ARG A 119 3.27 9.59 20.31
CA ARG A 119 2.06 9.04 20.94
C ARG A 119 2.39 8.12 22.10
N MET A 120 3.49 7.40 21.98
CA MET A 120 3.91 6.42 22.96
C MET A 120 5.44 6.29 22.95
N ARG A 121 5.99 6.02 24.13
CA ARG A 121 7.40 5.70 24.35
C ARG A 121 7.53 4.66 25.45
N MET A 122 8.36 3.66 25.20
CA MET A 122 8.74 2.61 26.14
C MET A 122 10.25 2.68 26.39
N PRO A 123 10.69 3.33 27.47
CA PRO A 123 12.11 3.37 27.81
C PRO A 123 12.59 2.03 28.40
N ALA A 124 13.80 1.63 28.04
CA ALA A 124 14.57 0.58 28.70
C ALA A 124 15.17 1.10 30.02
N PRO A 125 15.63 0.21 30.92
CA PRO A 125 16.32 0.61 32.15
C PRO A 125 17.57 1.48 31.94
N ASP A 126 18.26 1.33 30.80
CA ASP A 126 19.43 2.13 30.43
C ASP A 126 19.08 3.44 29.71
N SER A 127 17.79 3.82 29.70
CA SER A 127 17.22 4.99 29.01
C SER A 127 17.23 4.93 27.49
N SER A 128 17.68 3.83 26.87
CA SER A 128 17.43 3.58 25.44
C SER A 128 15.93 3.39 25.20
N ILE A 129 15.47 3.61 23.98
CA ILE A 129 14.07 3.43 23.60
C ILE A 129 13.89 2.00 23.09
N MET A 130 13.14 1.17 23.84
CA MET A 130 12.77 -0.17 23.37
C MET A 130 11.77 -0.09 22.22
N HIS A 131 10.84 0.86 22.32
CA HIS A 131 9.82 1.11 21.30
C HIS A 131 9.20 2.50 21.49
N ALA A 132 8.85 3.16 20.40
CA ALA A 132 8.12 4.41 20.38
C ALA A 132 7.28 4.50 19.11
N GLU A 133 6.20 5.29 19.18
CA GLU A 133 5.29 5.51 18.05
C GLU A 133 5.16 7.02 17.83
N VAL A 134 5.48 7.47 16.61
CA VAL A 134 5.37 8.87 16.19
C VAL A 134 4.35 8.96 15.06
N ALA A 135 3.23 9.64 15.33
CA ALA A 135 2.23 9.92 14.31
C ALA A 135 2.71 11.03 13.37
N VAL A 136 2.56 10.83 12.06
CA VAL A 136 2.86 11.83 11.03
C VAL A 136 1.71 11.83 10.03
N GLY A 137 1.02 12.96 9.90
CA GLY A 137 -0.23 13.05 9.14
C GLY A 137 -1.27 12.03 9.62
N ASN A 138 -1.81 11.23 8.69
CA ASN A 138 -2.77 10.16 8.99
C ASN A 138 -2.12 8.76 9.09
N GLY A 139 -0.80 8.69 9.28
CA GLY A 139 -0.01 7.48 9.48
C GLY A 139 0.89 7.58 10.71
N ALA A 140 1.75 6.57 10.89
CA ALA A 140 2.69 6.51 12.01
C ALA A 140 3.99 5.83 11.59
N ILE A 141 5.04 6.08 12.37
CA ILE A 141 6.35 5.43 12.29
C ILE A 141 6.63 4.83 13.66
N GLU A 142 7.04 3.57 13.67
CA GLU A 142 7.55 2.89 14.86
C GLU A 142 9.08 3.06 14.93
N VAL A 143 9.61 3.27 16.13
CA VAL A 143 11.02 3.60 16.34
C VAL A 143 11.57 2.85 17.55
N SER A 144 12.80 2.33 17.43
CA SER A 144 13.57 1.85 18.58
C SER A 144 15.04 2.21 18.46
N ASP A 145 15.75 2.16 19.59
CA ASP A 145 17.20 2.18 19.59
C ASP A 145 17.76 0.85 19.06
N GLY A 146 18.79 0.94 18.21
CA GLY A 146 19.53 -0.22 17.73
C GLY A 146 20.42 -0.85 18.81
N ASN A 147 20.52 -2.19 18.79
CA ASN A 147 21.35 -3.01 19.66
C ASN A 147 22.03 -4.15 18.88
N GLU A 148 22.73 -5.07 19.56
CA GLU A 148 23.46 -6.18 18.91
C GLU A 148 22.53 -7.14 18.15
N GLN A 149 21.35 -7.42 18.69
CA GLN A 149 20.36 -8.30 18.05
C GLN A 149 19.65 -7.61 16.88
N TYR A 150 19.32 -6.33 17.04
CA TYR A 150 18.66 -5.50 16.06
C TYR A 150 19.51 -4.25 15.78
N PRO A 151 20.48 -4.35 14.85
CA PRO A 151 21.33 -3.22 14.51
C PRO A 151 20.52 -2.10 13.85
N THR A 152 21.09 -0.90 13.78
CA THR A 152 20.47 0.21 13.07
C THR A 152 20.20 -0.15 11.61
N ALA A 153 18.97 0.05 11.17
CA ALA A 153 18.48 -0.29 9.84
C ALA A 153 17.70 0.91 9.30
N PRO A 154 18.39 1.82 8.58
CA PRO A 154 17.72 2.93 7.93
C PRO A 154 16.73 2.44 6.88
N ALA A 155 15.65 3.19 6.68
CA ALA A 155 14.60 2.85 5.73
C ALA A 155 14.41 3.96 4.69
N ALA A 156 13.69 3.65 3.62
CA ALA A 156 13.15 4.63 2.70
C ALA A 156 11.64 4.76 2.92
N VAL A 157 11.15 6.00 2.96
CA VAL A 157 9.75 6.32 3.22
C VAL A 157 9.27 7.34 2.21
N HIS A 158 8.18 7.01 1.52
CA HIS A 158 7.40 8.00 0.80
C HIS A 158 6.43 8.66 1.77
N LEU A 159 6.61 9.97 1.96
CA LEU A 159 5.87 10.80 2.89
C LEU A 159 4.99 11.80 2.14
N TYR A 160 3.67 11.57 2.17
CA TYR A 160 2.69 12.51 1.64
C TYR A 160 2.32 13.57 2.69
N VAL A 161 2.51 14.84 2.32
CA VAL A 161 2.23 16.03 3.12
C VAL A 161 1.47 17.08 2.32
N ASP A 162 0.84 18.03 3.01
CA ASP A 162 0.08 19.10 2.36
C ASP A 162 0.97 20.13 1.64
N ASP A 163 2.18 20.36 2.17
CA ASP A 163 3.18 21.29 1.65
C ASP A 163 4.58 20.63 1.62
N PRO A 164 4.97 20.02 0.47
CA PRO A 164 6.23 19.31 0.36
C PRO A 164 7.44 20.25 0.36
N ASP A 165 7.29 21.49 -0.08
CA ASP A 165 8.36 22.49 -0.07
C ASP A 165 8.70 22.93 1.36
N ALA A 166 7.69 23.22 2.17
CA ALA A 166 7.88 23.58 3.57
C ALA A 166 8.47 22.42 4.38
N ALA A 167 7.97 21.20 4.20
CA ALA A 167 8.49 20.01 4.87
C ALA A 167 9.95 19.74 4.45
N TYR A 168 10.25 19.83 3.15
CA TYR A 168 11.61 19.70 2.63
C TYR A 168 12.55 20.76 3.24
N ALA A 169 12.16 22.03 3.29
CA ALA A 169 12.97 23.07 3.91
C ALA A 169 13.27 22.78 5.40
N ARG A 170 12.28 22.28 6.16
CA ARG A 170 12.48 21.87 7.56
C ARG A 170 13.44 20.68 7.69
N THR A 171 13.39 19.70 6.79
CA THR A 171 14.36 18.59 6.84
C THR A 171 15.79 19.07 6.67
N LEU A 172 16.04 20.02 5.75
CA LEU A 172 17.38 20.58 5.55
C LEU A 172 17.84 21.38 6.78
N GLN A 173 16.95 22.16 7.38
CA GLN A 173 17.24 22.86 8.64
C GLN A 173 17.54 21.89 9.80
N ALA A 174 16.92 20.71 9.79
CA ALA A 174 17.16 19.64 10.75
C ALA A 174 18.37 18.76 10.40
N GLY A 175 19.19 19.15 9.41
CA GLY A 175 20.47 18.51 9.08
C GLY A 175 20.41 17.43 8.00
N ALA A 176 19.27 17.26 7.30
CA ALA A 176 19.21 16.37 6.16
C ALA A 176 20.01 16.91 4.96
N THR A 177 20.49 16.01 4.11
CA THR A 177 21.13 16.34 2.83
C THR A 177 20.16 16.12 1.68
N SER A 178 20.11 17.04 0.73
CA SER A 178 19.28 16.91 -0.47
C SER A 178 19.83 15.84 -1.41
N PHE A 179 18.96 14.97 -1.91
CA PHE A 179 19.18 14.29 -3.19
C PHE A 179 18.75 15.22 -4.33
N TYR A 180 17.52 15.75 -4.24
CA TYR A 180 17.00 16.78 -5.13
C TYR A 180 15.81 17.53 -4.51
N ALA A 181 15.66 18.79 -4.91
CA ALA A 181 14.57 19.64 -4.44
C ALA A 181 13.20 19.23 -5.02
N PRO A 182 12.09 19.60 -4.36
CA PRO A 182 10.76 19.33 -4.87
C PRO A 182 10.52 19.93 -6.26
N THR A 183 10.14 19.08 -7.21
CA THR A 183 9.80 19.46 -8.59
C THR A 183 8.48 18.81 -9.02
N ASP A 184 7.87 19.37 -10.06
CA ASP A 184 6.67 18.85 -10.74
C ASP A 184 7.06 18.03 -11.99
N ASP A 185 8.35 17.94 -12.33
CA ASP A 185 8.85 17.31 -13.56
C ASP A 185 8.91 15.77 -13.50
N HIS A 186 8.29 15.19 -12.47
CA HIS A 186 8.28 13.74 -12.27
C HIS A 186 7.25 13.06 -13.16
N PRO A 187 7.55 11.87 -13.71
CA PRO A 187 6.60 11.10 -14.52
C PRO A 187 5.27 10.76 -13.80
N SER A 188 5.27 10.74 -12.46
CA SER A 188 4.06 10.54 -11.65
C SER A 188 3.10 11.73 -11.68
N GLY A 189 3.58 12.93 -12.04
CA GLY A 189 2.83 14.18 -11.97
C GLY A 189 2.71 14.79 -10.57
N ASP A 190 3.14 14.06 -9.53
CA ASP A 190 3.19 14.55 -8.15
C ASP A 190 4.27 15.63 -8.00
N ARG A 191 4.06 16.53 -7.03
CA ARG A 191 5.12 17.44 -6.60
C ARG A 191 5.91 16.77 -5.49
N TRP A 192 7.16 16.40 -5.73
CA TRP A 192 7.97 15.76 -4.71
C TRP A 192 9.47 15.95 -4.87
N GLY A 193 10.17 15.86 -3.74
CA GLY A 193 11.63 15.92 -3.64
C GLY A 193 12.16 14.84 -2.71
N ALA A 194 13.47 14.69 -2.65
CA ALA A 194 14.10 13.62 -1.88
C ALA A 194 15.27 14.12 -1.02
N VAL A 195 15.33 13.64 0.22
CA VAL A 195 16.43 13.93 1.15
C VAL A 195 16.91 12.66 1.86
N LYS A 196 18.14 12.70 2.35
CA LYS A 196 18.69 11.75 3.32
C LYS A 196 18.83 12.43 4.67
N ASP A 197 18.24 11.87 5.70
CA ASP A 197 18.33 12.42 7.05
C ASP A 197 19.68 12.09 7.74
N PRO A 198 20.00 12.70 8.90
CA PRO A 198 21.24 12.44 9.63
C PRO A 198 21.43 10.99 10.11
N PHE A 199 20.34 10.20 10.15
CA PHE A 199 20.33 8.81 10.60
C PHE A 199 20.44 7.83 9.42
N GLY A 200 20.46 8.36 8.19
CA GLY A 200 20.63 7.61 6.95
C GLY A 200 19.33 7.17 6.30
N ASN A 201 18.15 7.58 6.80
CA ASN A 201 16.89 7.26 6.15
C ASN A 201 16.69 8.13 4.91
N HIS A 202 16.00 7.59 3.90
CA HIS A 202 15.63 8.32 2.69
C HIS A 202 14.16 8.73 2.77
N TRP A 203 13.89 10.00 2.46
CA TRP A 203 12.55 10.57 2.52
C TRP A 203 12.16 11.12 1.16
N TYR A 204 11.06 10.61 0.61
CA TYR A 204 10.42 11.14 -0.59
C TYR A 204 9.23 11.98 -0.16
N ILE A 205 9.40 13.29 -0.16
CA ILE A 205 8.44 14.23 0.43
C ILE A 205 7.56 14.74 -0.68
N ALA A 206 6.29 14.37 -0.65
CA ALA A 206 5.41 14.50 -1.79
C ALA A 206 4.04 15.10 -1.46
N LYS A 207 3.42 15.65 -2.50
CA LYS A 207 1.99 15.93 -2.53
C LYS A 207 1.38 15.26 -3.76
N PRO A 208 0.33 14.44 -3.56
CA PRO A 208 -0.29 13.75 -4.68
C PRO A 208 -1.00 14.76 -5.59
N ARG A 209 -0.86 14.61 -6.91
CA ARG A 209 -1.54 15.40 -7.94
C ARG A 209 -2.27 14.49 -8.91
N GLY A 210 -3.41 13.96 -8.46
CA GLY A 210 -4.39 13.31 -9.32
C GLY A 210 -4.92 12.00 -8.77
N TRP A 211 -4.03 11.04 -8.52
CA TRP A 211 -4.44 9.70 -8.06
C TRP A 211 -4.34 9.56 -6.53
N THR A 212 -5.34 8.89 -5.95
CA THR A 212 -5.33 8.45 -4.54
C THR A 212 -5.93 7.04 -4.45
N PRO A 213 -5.43 6.13 -3.59
CA PRO A 213 -6.06 4.85 -3.31
C PRO A 213 -7.48 5.10 -2.79
N ARG A 214 -8.49 4.56 -3.46
CA ARG A 214 -9.88 4.58 -2.99
C ARG A 214 -10.15 3.37 -2.07
N PRO A 215 -11.06 3.46 -1.07
CA PRO A 215 -11.85 4.62 -0.64
C PRO A 215 -11.26 5.41 0.55
N GLU A 216 -10.23 4.91 1.24
CA GLU A 216 -9.70 5.53 2.48
C GLU A 216 -8.70 6.68 2.25
N GLY A 217 -8.28 6.91 1.00
CA GLY A 217 -7.27 7.91 0.65
C GLY A 217 -5.83 7.42 0.84
N LEU A 218 -4.86 8.25 0.49
CA LEU A 218 -3.44 7.98 0.73
C LEU A 218 -3.16 8.04 2.23
N ARG A 219 -2.39 7.05 2.72
CA ARG A 219 -1.72 7.17 4.02
C ARG A 219 -0.48 8.05 3.84
N SER A 220 -0.26 8.96 4.78
CA SER A 220 0.85 9.90 4.79
C SER A 220 2.18 9.17 4.78
N VAL A 221 2.30 8.09 5.54
CA VAL A 221 3.56 7.32 5.68
C VAL A 221 3.44 6.03 4.87
N GLN A 222 4.31 5.85 3.88
CA GLN A 222 4.38 4.63 3.07
C GLN A 222 5.83 4.13 3.04
N PRO A 223 6.09 2.87 3.43
CA PRO A 223 7.40 2.29 3.19
C PRO A 223 7.71 2.27 1.69
N TYR A 224 8.95 2.60 1.32
CA TYR A 224 9.43 2.50 -0.05
C TYR A 224 10.62 1.54 -0.08
N LEU A 225 10.52 0.45 -0.82
CA LEU A 225 11.55 -0.57 -0.92
C LEU A 225 12.24 -0.50 -2.29
N HIS A 226 13.52 -0.14 -2.29
CA HIS A 226 14.39 -0.28 -3.45
C HIS A 226 14.93 -1.70 -3.50
N LEU A 227 14.59 -2.46 -4.54
CA LEU A 227 14.82 -3.91 -4.56
C LEU A 227 15.65 -4.31 -5.77
N ARG A 228 16.43 -5.39 -5.63
CA ARG A 228 16.95 -6.12 -6.79
C ARG A 228 15.90 -7.12 -7.25
N GLU A 229 15.66 -7.19 -8.55
CA GLU A 229 14.62 -8.02 -9.14
C GLU A 229 13.23 -7.71 -8.54
N ALA A 230 12.88 -6.43 -8.45
CA ALA A 230 11.68 -5.95 -7.75
C ALA A 230 10.38 -6.61 -8.23
N HIS A 231 10.33 -7.02 -9.50
CA HIS A 231 9.21 -7.77 -10.08
C HIS A 231 8.87 -9.07 -9.35
N LYS A 232 9.82 -9.69 -8.63
CA LYS A 232 9.59 -10.91 -7.83
C LYS A 232 9.00 -10.61 -6.45
N MET A 233 9.10 -9.38 -5.95
CA MET A 233 8.49 -8.99 -4.67
C MET A 233 6.95 -8.96 -4.76
N ILE A 234 6.41 -8.56 -5.91
CA ILE A 234 4.96 -8.49 -6.14
C ILE A 234 4.27 -9.84 -5.87
N PRO A 235 4.64 -10.96 -6.55
CA PRO A 235 4.00 -12.25 -6.29
C PRO A 235 4.29 -12.79 -4.88
N PHE A 236 5.41 -12.41 -4.25
CA PHE A 236 5.63 -12.71 -2.82
C PHE A 236 4.60 -12.02 -1.94
N LEU A 237 4.39 -10.71 -2.12
CA LEU A 237 3.41 -9.93 -1.35
C LEU A 237 1.98 -10.41 -1.59
N GLU A 238 1.61 -10.72 -2.83
CA GLU A 238 0.31 -11.30 -3.18
C GLU A 238 0.09 -12.65 -2.47
N ALA A 239 1.07 -13.55 -2.53
CA ALA A 239 0.96 -14.90 -1.95
C ALA A 239 1.01 -14.90 -0.42
N ALA A 240 1.83 -14.03 0.18
CA ALA A 240 2.07 -14.00 1.61
C ALA A 240 1.02 -13.16 2.37
N PHE A 241 0.65 -12.00 1.83
CA PHE A 241 -0.15 -11.00 2.52
C PHE A 241 -1.50 -10.71 1.87
N GLY A 242 -1.82 -11.39 0.76
CA GLY A 242 -3.01 -11.07 -0.04
C GLY A 242 -2.95 -9.65 -0.59
N ALA A 243 -1.74 -9.16 -0.89
CA ALA A 243 -1.52 -7.82 -1.37
C ALA A 243 -2.14 -7.59 -2.76
N GLU A 244 -2.44 -6.35 -3.08
CA GLU A 244 -2.95 -5.95 -4.40
C GLU A 244 -2.03 -4.92 -5.03
N ALA A 245 -1.48 -5.23 -6.21
CA ALA A 245 -0.76 -4.25 -7.02
C ALA A 245 -1.75 -3.26 -7.65
N MET A 246 -1.69 -1.99 -7.22
CA MET A 246 -2.60 -0.93 -7.69
C MET A 246 -2.11 -0.26 -8.98
N GLY A 247 -0.86 -0.49 -9.35
CA GLY A 247 -0.21 -0.02 -10.57
C GLY A 247 1.23 -0.49 -10.60
N VAL A 248 1.70 -0.93 -11.77
CA VAL A 248 3.07 -1.40 -11.98
C VAL A 248 3.61 -0.76 -13.25
N HIS A 249 4.51 0.21 -13.09
CA HIS A 249 5.20 0.88 -14.17
C HIS A 249 6.52 0.18 -14.41
N LYS A 250 6.79 -0.22 -15.66
CA LYS A 250 8.01 -0.93 -16.03
C LYS A 250 8.76 -0.21 -17.14
N SER A 251 10.08 -0.37 -17.15
CA SER A 251 10.90 0.03 -18.28
C SER A 251 10.67 -0.91 -19.48
N SER A 252 11.20 -0.56 -20.64
CA SER A 252 11.21 -1.43 -21.83
C SER A 252 11.91 -2.77 -21.58
N GLU A 253 12.89 -2.79 -20.67
CA GLU A 253 13.67 -3.96 -20.27
C GLU A 253 12.96 -4.79 -19.17
N GLY A 254 11.80 -4.34 -18.69
CA GLY A 254 10.97 -5.04 -17.73
C GLY A 254 11.30 -4.79 -16.26
N ALA A 255 12.26 -3.91 -15.95
CA ALA A 255 12.53 -3.46 -14.59
C ALA A 255 11.33 -2.69 -14.02
N VAL A 256 11.02 -2.87 -12.74
CA VAL A 256 9.94 -2.10 -12.10
C VAL A 256 10.47 -0.70 -11.82
N LEU A 257 9.94 0.29 -12.51
CA LEU A 257 10.29 1.69 -12.27
C LEU A 257 9.54 2.25 -11.05
N HIS A 258 8.32 1.77 -10.84
CA HIS A 258 7.49 2.11 -9.69
C HIS A 258 6.32 1.13 -9.60
N ALA A 259 5.99 0.67 -8.40
CA ALA A 259 4.73 0.00 -8.14
C ALA A 259 4.19 0.35 -6.76
N THR A 260 2.89 0.63 -6.71
CA THR A 260 2.16 0.83 -5.45
C THR A 260 1.43 -0.45 -5.10
N ILE A 261 1.73 -1.02 -3.94
CA ILE A 261 1.18 -2.29 -3.46
C ILE A 261 0.36 -2.04 -2.19
N ARG A 262 -0.90 -2.48 -2.19
CA ARG A 262 -1.80 -2.36 -1.05
C ARG A 262 -1.81 -3.62 -0.21
N ILE A 263 -1.74 -3.45 1.12
CA ILE A 263 -2.04 -4.49 2.11
C ILE A 263 -3.03 -3.87 3.10
N GLY A 264 -4.23 -4.45 3.18
CA GLY A 264 -5.33 -3.90 3.99
C GLY A 264 -5.61 -2.42 3.66
N ASN A 265 -5.44 -1.53 4.63
CA ASN A 265 -5.73 -0.10 4.49
C ASN A 265 -4.50 0.82 4.33
N ALA A 266 -3.34 0.24 4.01
CA ALA A 266 -2.11 0.95 3.76
C ALA A 266 -1.47 0.50 2.45
N THR A 267 -0.56 1.33 1.94
CA THR A 267 0.23 1.03 0.75
C THR A 267 1.71 1.09 1.09
N LEU A 268 2.49 0.30 0.37
CA LEU A 268 3.93 0.44 0.23
C LEU A 268 4.27 0.64 -1.24
N GLU A 269 5.44 1.18 -1.49
CA GLU A 269 5.96 1.38 -2.83
C GLU A 269 7.22 0.54 -3.04
N ILE A 270 7.41 0.08 -4.27
CA ILE A 270 8.61 -0.66 -4.67
C ILE A 270 9.13 -0.16 -6.01
N ASP A 271 10.44 -0.20 -6.18
CA ASP A 271 11.11 0.00 -7.46
C ASP A 271 12.34 -0.92 -7.58
N GLU A 272 12.96 -0.89 -8.76
CA GLU A 272 14.26 -1.48 -8.99
C GLU A 272 15.35 -0.52 -8.48
N ALA A 273 16.25 -1.06 -7.65
CA ALA A 273 17.36 -0.30 -7.09
C ALA A 273 18.28 0.26 -8.20
N HIS A 274 18.66 1.53 -8.07
CA HIS A 274 19.42 2.26 -9.09
C HIS A 274 20.21 3.42 -8.49
N GLY A 275 21.37 3.77 -9.06
CA GLY A 275 22.16 4.93 -8.62
C GLY A 275 22.40 4.95 -7.09
N GLU A 276 22.02 6.05 -6.44
CA GLU A 276 22.10 6.23 -4.98
C GLU A 276 20.99 5.49 -4.20
N PHE A 277 19.93 5.06 -4.90
CA PHE A 277 18.78 4.34 -4.35
C PHE A 277 19.04 2.82 -4.38
N GLN A 278 20.01 2.40 -3.57
CA GLN A 278 20.38 1.01 -3.40
C GLN A 278 19.48 0.28 -2.40
N PRO A 279 19.44 -1.06 -2.39
CA PRO A 279 18.61 -1.79 -1.44
C PRO A 279 18.97 -1.48 0.02
N MET A 280 17.92 -1.21 0.80
CA MET A 280 18.00 -0.91 2.23
C MET A 280 17.02 -1.82 2.97
N PRO A 281 17.44 -3.05 3.35
CA PRO A 281 16.56 -3.96 4.07
C PRO A 281 16.00 -3.31 5.33
N CYS A 282 14.66 -3.30 5.44
CA CYS A 282 13.95 -2.56 6.48
C CYS A 282 13.12 -3.49 7.38
N HIS A 283 12.53 -2.91 8.41
CA HIS A 283 11.59 -3.60 9.29
C HIS A 283 10.20 -2.98 9.14
N LEU A 284 9.19 -3.84 9.03
CA LEU A 284 7.81 -3.45 8.79
C LEU A 284 6.93 -4.13 9.83
N HIS A 285 6.10 -3.35 10.52
CA HIS A 285 5.01 -3.88 11.32
C HIS A 285 3.75 -3.94 10.46
N VAL A 286 3.13 -5.11 10.38
CA VAL A 286 1.99 -5.38 9.51
C VAL A 286 0.84 -5.98 10.31
N TYR A 287 -0.28 -5.26 10.35
CA TYR A 287 -1.52 -5.78 10.92
C TYR A 287 -2.37 -6.51 9.89
N VAL A 288 -2.74 -7.74 10.24
CA VAL A 288 -3.59 -8.61 9.42
C VAL A 288 -4.72 -9.21 10.26
N PRO A 289 -5.87 -9.55 9.66
CA PRO A 289 -6.98 -10.18 10.39
C PRO A 289 -6.63 -11.56 10.98
N ASP A 290 -5.81 -12.35 10.28
CA ASP A 290 -5.35 -13.67 10.73
C ASP A 290 -3.84 -13.81 10.56
N ARG A 291 -3.12 -13.51 11.65
CA ARG A 291 -1.67 -13.57 11.71
C ARG A 291 -1.12 -14.97 11.45
N ASP A 292 -1.72 -16.01 12.01
CA ASP A 292 -1.20 -17.37 11.92
C ASP A 292 -1.27 -17.87 10.47
N ALA A 293 -2.36 -17.56 9.76
CA ALA A 293 -2.51 -17.87 8.34
C ALA A 293 -1.47 -17.13 7.47
N VAL A 294 -1.32 -15.82 7.67
CA VAL A 294 -0.37 -14.98 6.91
C VAL A 294 1.08 -15.40 7.17
N TYR A 295 1.44 -15.71 8.42
CA TYR A 295 2.75 -16.25 8.76
C TYR A 295 3.03 -17.55 7.99
N ALA A 296 2.08 -18.50 7.98
CA ALA A 296 2.25 -19.75 7.24
C ALA A 296 2.30 -19.55 5.72
N GLN A 297 1.55 -18.57 5.18
CA GLN A 297 1.59 -18.17 3.77
C GLN A 297 2.96 -17.59 3.40
N ALA A 298 3.50 -16.69 4.21
CA ALA A 298 4.82 -16.11 3.99
C ALA A 298 5.93 -17.17 3.94
N LEU A 299 5.90 -18.16 4.85
CA LEU A 299 6.85 -19.28 4.80
C LEU A 299 6.73 -20.10 3.52
N ARG A 300 5.50 -20.38 3.05
CA ARG A 300 5.28 -21.06 1.76
C ARG A 300 5.74 -20.23 0.56
N ALA A 301 5.67 -18.91 0.67
CA ALA A 301 6.15 -17.98 -0.35
C ALA A 301 7.69 -17.79 -0.33
N GLY A 302 8.40 -18.49 0.56
CA GLY A 302 9.87 -18.49 0.61
C GLY A 302 10.48 -17.59 1.68
N ALA A 303 9.67 -17.00 2.58
CA ALA A 303 10.20 -16.32 3.74
C ALA A 303 10.79 -17.32 4.77
N THR A 304 11.69 -16.82 5.61
CA THR A 304 12.25 -17.55 6.74
C THR A 304 11.66 -17.06 8.06
N SER A 305 11.46 -17.95 9.03
CA SER A 305 10.94 -17.57 10.35
C SER A 305 11.97 -16.77 11.14
N ILE A 306 11.57 -15.60 11.65
CA ILE A 306 12.29 -14.88 12.71
C ILE A 306 11.72 -15.28 14.07
N GLU A 307 10.40 -15.23 14.20
CA GLU A 307 9.69 -15.54 15.44
C GLU A 307 8.36 -16.23 15.13
N THR A 308 8.09 -17.34 15.83
CA THR A 308 6.84 -18.07 15.65
C THR A 308 5.65 -17.38 16.34
N PRO A 309 4.43 -17.49 15.80
CA PRO A 309 3.34 -18.08 16.59
C PRO A 309 2.79 -17.54 17.93
N GLN A 310 3.18 -16.41 18.56
CA GLN A 310 2.86 -16.21 19.99
C GLN A 310 2.02 -14.98 20.39
N ASP A 311 1.31 -15.09 21.52
CA ASP A 311 0.65 -13.98 22.22
C ASP A 311 1.69 -13.14 22.96
N LYS A 312 1.52 -11.83 22.93
CA LYS A 312 2.44 -10.85 23.52
C LYS A 312 1.79 -10.19 24.74
N PRO A 313 2.60 -9.75 25.73
CA PRO A 313 2.10 -9.11 26.94
C PRO A 313 1.38 -7.77 26.68
N TYR A 314 1.60 -7.16 25.51
CA TYR A 314 0.97 -5.90 25.07
C TYR A 314 -0.31 -6.09 24.25
N GLY A 315 -0.94 -7.27 24.30
CA GLY A 315 -2.28 -7.48 23.75
C GLY A 315 -2.33 -7.91 22.28
N ASP A 316 -1.19 -8.06 21.62
CA ASP A 316 -1.12 -8.55 20.24
C ASP A 316 -0.74 -10.03 20.19
N ARG A 317 -1.21 -10.71 19.15
CA ARG A 317 -0.67 -12.00 18.72
C ARG A 317 0.27 -11.73 17.54
N ALA A 318 1.58 -11.95 17.73
CA ALA A 318 2.62 -11.46 16.82
C ALA A 318 3.65 -12.52 16.43
N ALA A 319 4.06 -12.52 15.15
CA ALA A 319 5.12 -13.36 14.57
C ALA A 319 6.08 -12.49 13.75
N GLY A 320 7.21 -13.05 13.34
CA GLY A 320 8.16 -12.38 12.46
C GLY A 320 8.64 -13.31 11.35
N VAL A 321 8.74 -12.79 10.12
CA VAL A 321 9.39 -13.48 9.00
C VAL A 321 10.38 -12.55 8.30
N LYS A 322 11.41 -13.13 7.69
CA LYS A 322 12.38 -12.43 6.84
C LYS A 322 12.20 -12.86 5.40
N ASP A 323 12.03 -11.93 4.48
CA ASP A 323 11.91 -12.21 3.05
C ASP A 323 13.28 -12.46 2.38
N ALA A 324 13.27 -12.78 1.08
CA ALA A 324 14.47 -13.05 0.30
C ALA A 324 15.35 -11.81 0.04
N TRP A 325 14.81 -10.59 0.22
CA TRP A 325 15.52 -9.31 0.07
C TRP A 325 16.11 -8.81 1.39
N GLY A 326 15.80 -9.50 2.48
CA GLY A 326 16.30 -9.23 3.81
C GLY A 326 15.40 -8.35 4.65
N ASN A 327 14.22 -7.94 4.16
CA ASN A 327 13.28 -7.18 4.98
C ASN A 327 12.64 -8.08 6.03
N SER A 328 12.38 -7.52 7.20
CA SER A 328 11.68 -8.20 8.27
C SER A 328 10.24 -7.73 8.34
N TRP A 329 9.31 -8.68 8.41
CA TRP A 329 7.88 -8.44 8.49
C TRP A 329 7.39 -8.96 9.85
N PHE A 330 7.13 -8.04 10.78
CA PHE A 330 6.50 -8.34 12.05
C PHE A 330 4.98 -8.32 11.84
N ILE A 331 4.37 -9.49 11.90
CA ILE A 331 2.97 -9.71 11.55
C ILE A 331 2.17 -9.80 12.84
N ALA A 332 1.13 -8.99 12.98
CA ALA A 332 0.31 -8.93 14.20
C ALA A 332 -1.20 -8.97 13.92
N THR A 333 -1.93 -9.50 14.90
CA THR A 333 -3.37 -9.32 15.06
C THR A 333 -3.62 -8.81 16.48
N HIS A 334 -4.24 -7.64 16.61
CA HIS A 334 -4.62 -7.11 17.92
C HIS A 334 -5.78 -7.92 18.51
N LEU A 335 -5.63 -8.37 19.77
CA LEU A 335 -6.60 -9.26 20.41
C LEU A 335 -7.72 -8.51 21.14
N GLY A 336 -7.66 -7.18 21.23
CA GLY A 336 -8.72 -6.34 21.81
C GLY A 336 -8.93 -6.53 23.32
N ARG A 337 -7.91 -6.99 24.04
CA ARG A 337 -7.95 -7.30 25.48
C ARG A 337 -6.92 -6.50 26.27
#